data_AF-A0A1B6IXR3-F1
#
_entry.id   AF-A0A1B6IXR3-F1
#
_cell.length_a   1.000
_cell.length_b   1.000
_cell.length_c   1.000
_cell.angle_alpha   90.00
_cell.angle_beta   90.00
_cell.angle_gamma   90.00
#
_symmetry.space_group_name_H-M   'P 1'
#
loop_
_entity.id
_entity.type
_entity.pdbx_description
1 polymer ?
#
loop_
_entity_poly.entity_id
_entity_poly.type
_entity_poly.pdbx_seq_one_letter_code
_entity_poly.pdbx_strand_id
1 'polypeptide(L)'
;WEHVPGGTKIKDYFASTSLHGLKYFSEPSRLVERFYWIIAMVVVYVGLISSLYDQSKLFLNSPVLMSLDSSTTPVWDIPFPAVTICSENQVRPSFFNYSDYKTRTNMTKRELEVFEYLTMVCDYNATESGLNFFSTKALDEVHYVQ
;
A
#
# COMPACT_ATOMS: atom_id res chain seq x y z
N TRP A 1 -49.12 13.62 23.11
CA TRP A 1 -47.66 13.74 23.29
C TRP A 1 -47.29 15.05 24.00
N GLU A 2 -48.16 15.60 24.86
CA GLU A 2 -48.05 16.99 25.32
C GLU A 2 -47.18 17.21 26.57
N HIS A 3 -46.62 16.16 27.21
CA HIS A 3 -46.06 16.26 28.57
C HIS A 3 -44.63 15.68 28.74
N VAL A 4 -43.78 15.73 27.71
CA VAL A 4 -42.37 15.31 27.85
C VAL A 4 -41.44 16.53 27.84
N PRO A 5 -40.78 16.88 28.97
CA PRO A 5 -39.86 18.02 29.02
C PRO A 5 -38.64 17.73 28.13
N GLY A 6 -38.48 18.50 27.05
CA GLY A 6 -37.43 18.34 26.03
C GLY A 6 -37.92 17.87 24.65
N GLY A 7 -39.17 17.44 24.51
CA GLY A 7 -39.73 16.98 23.23
C GLY A 7 -39.86 18.09 22.17
N THR A 8 -40.01 19.35 22.58
CA THR A 8 -40.06 20.52 21.68
C THR A 8 -38.74 20.71 20.93
N LYS A 9 -37.59 20.63 21.61
CA LYS A 9 -36.26 20.81 20.97
C LYS A 9 -35.96 19.75 19.91
N ILE A 10 -36.33 18.49 20.17
CA ILE A 10 -36.10 17.38 19.24
C ILE A 10 -37.01 17.51 18.01
N LYS A 11 -38.26 17.93 18.23
CA LYS A 11 -39.22 18.18 17.15
C LYS A 11 -38.77 19.32 16.22
N ASP A 12 -38.26 20.40 16.79
CA ASP A 12 -37.72 21.55 16.04
C ASP A 12 -36.48 21.16 15.24
N TYR A 13 -35.60 20.33 15.82
CA TYR A 13 -34.44 19.77 15.11
C TYR A 13 -34.85 18.88 13.93
N PHE A 14 -35.81 17.98 14.12
CA PHE A 14 -36.31 17.12 13.04
C PHE A 14 -37.09 17.88 11.97
N ALA A 15 -37.67 19.04 12.29
CA ALA A 15 -38.33 19.91 11.32
C ALA A 15 -37.33 20.72 10.46
N SER A 16 -36.16 21.06 11.03
CA SER A 16 -35.18 21.97 10.42
C SER A 16 -33.98 21.27 9.77
N THR A 17 -33.81 19.96 10.00
CA THR A 17 -32.70 19.18 9.42
C THR A 17 -32.84 19.01 7.90
N SER A 18 -31.71 18.94 7.20
CA SER A 18 -31.63 18.61 5.77
C SER A 18 -31.88 17.13 5.48
N LEU A 19 -31.93 16.29 6.54
CA LEU A 19 -32.23 14.87 6.42
C LEU A 19 -33.71 14.66 6.11
N HIS A 20 -34.00 14.44 4.83
CA HIS A 20 -35.35 14.37 4.27
C HIS A 20 -36.30 13.44 5.05
N GLY A 21 -35.83 12.28 5.49
CA GLY A 21 -36.66 11.30 6.18
C GLY A 21 -36.99 11.62 7.65
N LEU A 22 -36.20 12.45 8.33
CA LEU A 22 -36.47 12.85 9.72
C LEU A 22 -37.59 13.89 9.81
N LYS A 23 -37.87 14.61 8.73
CA LYS A 23 -38.96 15.59 8.68
C LYS A 23 -40.34 14.96 8.90
N TYR A 24 -40.55 13.75 8.37
CA TYR A 24 -41.79 12.98 8.53
C TYR A 24 -42.06 12.52 9.98
N PHE A 25 -41.04 12.53 10.85
CA PHE A 25 -41.23 12.28 12.29
C PHE A 25 -41.74 13.50 13.07
N SER A 26 -41.50 14.71 12.56
CA SER A 26 -41.92 15.95 13.22
C SER A 26 -43.40 16.28 12.96
N GLU A 27 -43.95 15.75 11.86
CA GLU A 27 -45.33 15.99 11.45
C GLU A 27 -46.33 15.11 12.23
N PRO A 28 -47.52 15.63 12.59
CA PRO A 28 -48.55 14.85 13.26
C PRO A 28 -49.17 13.84 12.28
N SER A 29 -48.65 12.61 12.26
CA SER A 29 -49.08 11.52 11.41
C SER A 29 -49.78 10.38 12.18
N ARG A 30 -50.57 9.56 11.47
CA ARG A 30 -51.21 8.37 12.04
C ARG A 30 -50.14 7.31 12.37
N LEU A 31 -50.40 6.44 13.35
CA LEU A 31 -49.41 5.43 13.80
C LEU A 31 -48.91 4.51 12.67
N VAL A 32 -49.78 4.15 11.72
CA VAL A 32 -49.43 3.31 10.56
C VAL A 32 -48.43 4.01 9.64
N GLU A 33 -48.63 5.31 9.41
CA GLU A 33 -47.77 6.13 8.57
C GLU A 33 -46.38 6.31 9.21
N ARG A 34 -46.33 6.48 10.54
CA ARG A 34 -45.05 6.50 11.27
C ARG A 34 -44.26 5.20 11.10
N PHE A 35 -44.93 4.06 11.19
CA PHE A 35 -44.28 2.76 11.03
C PHE A 35 -43.73 2.56 9.61
N TYR A 36 -44.50 2.99 8.61
CA TYR A 36 -44.05 2.99 7.22
C TYR A 36 -42.76 3.81 7.03
N TRP A 37 -42.72 5.05 7.54
CA TRP A 37 -41.54 5.91 7.41
C TRP A 37 -40.33 5.38 8.20
N ILE A 38 -40.54 4.74 9.35
CA ILE A 38 -39.47 4.04 10.09
C ILE A 38 -38.86 2.94 9.22
N ILE A 39 -39.70 2.07 8.64
CA ILE A 39 -39.23 0.97 7.79
C ILE A 39 -38.48 1.53 6.58
N ALA A 40 -39.04 2.52 5.90
CA ALA A 40 -38.42 3.14 4.73
C ALA A 40 -37.03 3.71 5.08
N MET A 41 -36.89 4.39 6.22
CA MET A 41 -35.61 4.90 6.70
C MET A 41 -34.60 3.80 7.00
N VAL A 42 -35.03 2.70 7.63
CA VAL A 42 -34.16 1.55 7.91
C VAL A 42 -33.67 0.93 6.61
N VAL A 43 -34.54 0.72 5.62
CA VAL A 43 -34.17 0.13 4.31
C VAL A 43 -33.14 1.00 3.60
N VAL A 44 -33.37 2.31 3.54
CA VAL A 44 -32.42 3.26 2.91
C VAL A 44 -31.07 3.25 3.62
N TYR A 45 -31.07 3.25 4.96
CA TYR A 45 -29.83 3.28 5.75
C TYR A 45 -29.02 2.00 5.59
N VAL A 46 -29.68 0.83 5.58
CA VAL A 46 -29.02 -0.46 5.31
C VAL A 46 -28.43 -0.47 3.90
N GLY A 47 -29.19 -0.07 2.89
CA GLY A 47 -28.71 0.00 1.51
C GLY A 47 -27.50 0.94 1.34
N LEU A 48 -27.52 2.08 2.04
CA LEU A 48 -26.41 3.04 2.02
C LEU A 48 -25.15 2.45 2.64
N ILE A 49 -25.26 1.80 3.80
CA ILE A 49 -24.10 1.16 4.46
C ILE A 49 -23.53 0.04 3.58
N SER A 50 -24.39 -0.84 3.04
CA SER A 50 -23.94 -1.94 2.18
C SER A 50 -23.23 -1.43 0.93
N SER A 51 -23.81 -0.44 0.24
CA SER A 51 -23.21 0.15 -0.96
C SER A 51 -21.88 0.83 -0.65
N LEU A 52 -21.80 1.58 0.46
CA LEU A 52 -20.54 2.21 0.88
C LEU A 52 -19.46 1.18 1.21
N TYR A 53 -19.84 0.07 1.84
CA TYR A 53 -18.92 -1.03 2.12
C TYR A 53 -18.37 -1.65 0.83
N ASP A 54 -19.25 -1.97 -0.12
CA ASP A 54 -18.83 -2.57 -1.40
C ASP A 54 -17.96 -1.61 -2.22
N GLN A 55 -18.32 -0.33 -2.28
CA GLN A 55 -17.53 0.69 -2.97
C GLN A 55 -16.17 0.92 -2.32
N SER A 56 -16.11 0.98 -0.98
CA SER A 56 -14.85 1.15 -0.27
C SER A 56 -13.94 -0.07 -0.44
N LYS A 57 -14.51 -1.28 -0.40
CA LYS A 57 -13.79 -2.52 -0.70
C LYS A 57 -13.27 -2.50 -2.14
N LEU A 58 -14.09 -2.12 -3.11
CA LEU A 58 -13.67 -2.02 -4.50
C LEU A 58 -12.53 -1.00 -4.64
N PHE A 59 -12.64 0.18 -4.02
CA PHE A 59 -11.61 1.22 -4.11
C PHE A 59 -10.27 0.78 -3.50
N LEU A 60 -10.31 0.14 -2.32
CA LEU A 60 -9.09 -0.31 -1.63
C LEU A 60 -8.45 -1.54 -2.29
N ASN A 61 -9.23 -2.37 -2.97
CA ASN A 61 -8.74 -3.59 -3.63
C ASN A 61 -8.58 -3.46 -5.14
N SER A 62 -8.98 -2.35 -5.75
CA SER A 62 -8.78 -2.13 -7.18
C SER A 62 -7.33 -1.73 -7.42
N PRO A 63 -6.52 -2.56 -8.09
CA PRO A 63 -5.21 -2.10 -8.57
C PRO A 63 -5.45 -0.94 -9.54
N VAL A 64 -4.53 0.03 -9.54
CA VAL A 64 -4.55 1.16 -10.48
C VAL A 64 -4.76 0.61 -11.89
N LEU A 65 -5.90 0.93 -12.51
CA LEU A 65 -6.19 0.54 -13.89
C LEU A 65 -5.31 1.41 -14.80
N MET A 66 -4.08 0.96 -15.03
CA MET A 66 -3.19 1.56 -16.02
C MET A 66 -3.66 1.13 -17.41
N SER A 67 -4.25 2.06 -18.16
CA SER A 67 -4.46 1.88 -19.59
C SER A 67 -3.15 2.21 -20.29
N LEU A 68 -2.52 1.22 -20.91
CA LEU A 68 -1.40 1.45 -21.81
C LEU A 68 -1.95 2.11 -23.07
N ASP A 69 -1.68 3.40 -23.24
CA ASP A 69 -1.89 4.04 -24.53
C ASP A 69 -0.83 3.47 -25.49
N SER A 70 -1.27 2.82 -26.56
CA SER A 70 -0.38 2.18 -27.54
C SER A 70 0.22 3.19 -28.52
N SER A 71 0.41 4.44 -28.11
CA SER A 71 1.13 5.43 -28.89
C SER A 71 2.60 4.99 -28.94
N THR A 72 2.94 4.21 -29.98
CA THR A 72 4.29 3.73 -30.22
C THR A 72 5.20 4.92 -30.46
N THR A 73 6.07 5.24 -29.50
CA THR A 73 7.22 6.09 -29.79
C THR A 73 8.09 5.33 -30.79
N PRO A 74 8.41 5.90 -31.94
CA PRO A 74 9.20 5.18 -32.91
C PRO A 74 10.60 4.91 -32.36
N VAL A 75 11.21 3.81 -32.80
CA VAL A 75 12.46 3.27 -32.22
C VAL A 75 13.61 4.28 -32.20
N TRP A 76 13.64 5.22 -33.14
CA TRP A 76 14.67 6.26 -33.24
C TRP A 76 14.54 7.39 -32.21
N ASP A 77 13.38 7.54 -31.55
CA ASP A 77 13.14 8.56 -30.52
C ASP A 77 13.34 8.02 -29.08
N ILE A 78 13.79 6.77 -28.94
CA ILE A 78 14.04 6.12 -27.64
C ILE A 78 15.49 6.40 -27.21
N PRO A 79 15.74 7.12 -26.10
CA PRO A 79 17.10 7.36 -25.63
C PRO A 79 17.74 6.07 -25.12
N PHE A 80 19.04 5.90 -25.41
CA PHE A 80 19.79 4.75 -24.91
C PHE A 80 19.79 4.73 -23.37
N PRO A 81 19.54 3.57 -22.73
CA PRO A 81 19.45 3.50 -21.27
C PRO A 81 20.81 3.75 -20.60
N ALA A 82 20.78 4.22 -19.36
CA ALA A 82 21.99 4.28 -18.55
C ALA A 82 22.45 2.86 -18.18
N VAL A 83 23.64 2.47 -18.63
CA VAL A 83 24.24 1.17 -18.30
C VAL A 83 25.22 1.37 -17.14
N THR A 84 24.91 0.80 -15.98
CA THR A 84 25.78 0.81 -14.80
C THR A 84 26.35 -0.59 -14.58
N ILE A 85 27.68 -0.72 -14.62
CA ILE A 85 28.38 -1.98 -14.37
C ILE A 85 28.95 -1.93 -12.95
N CYS A 86 28.48 -2.82 -12.08
CA CYS A 86 28.99 -3.00 -10.73
C CYS A 86 29.79 -4.31 -10.63
N SER A 87 30.83 -4.30 -9.79
CA SER A 87 31.51 -5.55 -9.41
C SER A 87 30.59 -6.37 -8.51
N GLU A 88 30.55 -7.68 -8.70
CA GLU A 88 29.86 -8.61 -7.80
C GLU A 88 30.48 -8.60 -6.39
N ASN A 89 31.78 -8.31 -6.31
CA ASN A 89 32.45 -8.17 -5.05
C ASN A 89 32.07 -6.84 -4.37
N GLN A 90 31.18 -6.93 -3.38
CA GLN A 90 30.65 -5.79 -2.64
C GLN A 90 31.70 -5.09 -1.76
N VAL A 91 32.74 -5.81 -1.31
CA VAL A 91 33.77 -5.29 -0.41
C VAL A 91 35.15 -5.72 -0.87
N ARG A 92 36.08 -4.76 -0.98
CA ARG A 92 37.46 -5.08 -1.37
C ARG A 92 38.12 -5.96 -0.30
N PRO A 93 38.72 -7.10 -0.65
CA PRO A 93 39.44 -7.95 0.30
C PRO A 93 40.60 -7.24 1.01
N SER A 94 41.16 -6.20 0.37
CA SER A 94 42.20 -5.34 0.96
C SER A 94 41.70 -4.51 2.14
N PHE A 95 40.40 -4.24 2.21
CA PHE A 95 39.77 -3.43 3.26
C PHE A 95 39.17 -4.32 4.35
N PHE A 96 38.55 -5.44 3.97
CA PHE A 96 37.95 -6.36 4.89
C PHE A 96 38.03 -7.79 4.36
N ASN A 97 38.74 -8.66 5.09
CA ASN A 97 38.83 -10.07 4.78
C ASN A 97 38.02 -10.86 5.80
N TYR A 98 36.85 -11.33 5.36
CA TYR A 98 35.93 -12.08 6.22
C TYR A 98 36.59 -13.29 6.89
N SER A 99 37.49 -13.99 6.19
CA SER A 99 38.19 -15.16 6.73
C SER A 99 39.08 -14.81 7.92
N ASP A 100 39.72 -13.65 7.90
CA ASP A 100 40.54 -13.15 9.02
C ASP A 100 39.65 -12.73 10.19
N TYR A 101 38.63 -11.90 9.91
CA TYR A 101 37.72 -11.37 10.94
C TYR A 101 36.89 -12.45 11.65
N LYS A 102 36.48 -13.51 10.94
CA LYS A 102 35.78 -14.66 11.54
C LYS A 102 36.60 -15.35 12.63
N THR A 103 37.92 -15.35 12.52
CA THR A 103 38.82 -16.04 13.46
C THR A 103 39.38 -15.12 14.55
N ARG A 104 39.20 -13.81 14.41
CA ARG A 104 39.64 -12.82 15.41
C ARG A 104 38.72 -12.84 16.63
N THR A 105 39.31 -13.05 17.80
CA THR A 105 38.60 -13.06 19.10
C THR A 105 38.70 -11.74 19.85
N ASN A 106 39.59 -10.83 19.43
CA ASN A 106 39.82 -9.53 20.08
C ASN A 106 39.66 -8.41 19.06
N MET A 107 38.43 -7.91 18.94
CA MET A 107 38.05 -6.84 18.02
C MET A 107 37.88 -5.53 18.77
N THR A 108 38.32 -4.44 18.16
CA THR A 108 37.97 -3.10 18.63
C THR A 108 36.48 -2.87 18.41
N LYS A 109 35.84 -2.05 19.25
CA LYS A 109 34.42 -1.65 19.08
C LYS A 109 34.07 -1.24 17.65
N ARG A 110 34.96 -0.46 17.01
CA ARG A 110 34.82 -0.04 15.60
C ARG A 110 34.88 -1.19 14.59
N GLU A 111 35.72 -2.19 14.83
CA GLU A 111 35.81 -3.36 13.94
C GLU A 111 34.58 -4.23 14.05
N LEU A 112 33.99 -4.33 15.25
CA LEU A 112 32.75 -5.06 15.49
C LEU A 112 31.57 -4.40 14.78
N GLU A 113 31.42 -3.08 14.89
CA GLU A 113 30.37 -2.32 14.20
C GLU A 113 30.48 -2.47 12.67
N VAL A 114 31.70 -2.41 12.11
CA VAL A 114 31.94 -2.61 10.68
C VAL A 114 31.61 -4.06 10.27
N PHE A 115 31.98 -5.05 11.07
CA PHE A 115 31.66 -6.45 10.81
C PHE A 115 30.14 -6.68 10.78
N GLU A 116 29.41 -6.16 11.77
CA GLU A 116 27.94 -6.27 11.81
C GLU A 116 27.28 -5.63 10.59
N TYR A 117 27.71 -4.43 10.20
CA TYR A 117 27.21 -3.77 8.99
C TYR A 117 27.49 -4.61 7.74
N LEU A 118 28.72 -5.13 7.60
CA LEU A 118 29.11 -5.91 6.43
C LEU A 118 28.38 -7.26 6.36
N THR A 119 28.05 -7.89 7.49
CA THR A 119 27.23 -9.11 7.51
C THR A 119 25.77 -8.88 7.10
N MET A 120 25.26 -7.65 7.22
CA MET A 120 23.92 -7.30 6.75
C MET A 120 23.88 -7.07 5.25
N VAL A 121 25.00 -6.64 4.66
CA VAL A 121 25.09 -6.25 3.24
C VAL A 121 25.59 -7.41 2.37
N CYS A 122 26.59 -8.17 2.83
CA CYS A 122 27.24 -9.24 2.08
C CYS A 122 26.64 -10.63 2.40
N ASP A 123 26.24 -11.37 1.37
CA ASP A 123 25.92 -12.80 1.48
C ASP A 123 27.20 -13.62 1.21
N TYR A 124 27.66 -14.37 2.20
CA TYR A 124 28.91 -15.13 2.13
C TYR A 124 28.61 -16.60 1.83
N ASN A 125 28.80 -17.01 0.58
CA ASN A 125 28.85 -18.42 0.22
C ASN A 125 30.27 -18.96 0.35
N ALA A 126 30.50 -19.76 1.39
CA ALA A 126 31.78 -20.41 1.70
C ALA A 126 32.23 -21.46 0.67
N THR A 127 31.42 -21.72 -0.36
CA THR A 127 31.54 -22.88 -1.25
C THR A 127 32.29 -22.61 -2.54
N GLU A 128 32.56 -21.35 -2.90
CA GLU A 128 33.29 -21.03 -4.14
C GLU A 128 34.60 -20.29 -3.88
N SER A 129 35.63 -21.09 -3.63
CA SER A 129 37.01 -20.67 -3.75
C SER A 129 37.36 -20.44 -5.23
N GLY A 130 37.33 -19.18 -5.67
CA GLY A 130 38.17 -18.69 -6.77
C GLY A 130 37.62 -18.83 -8.19
N LEU A 131 36.62 -18.04 -8.55
CA LEU A 131 36.26 -17.83 -9.95
C LEU A 131 36.34 -16.35 -10.35
N ASN A 132 37.34 -16.05 -11.18
CA ASN A 132 37.57 -14.78 -11.86
C ASN A 132 36.81 -14.77 -13.20
N PHE A 133 35.48 -14.78 -13.24
CA PHE A 133 34.77 -14.40 -14.48
C PHE A 133 33.26 -14.18 -14.28
N PHE A 134 32.72 -13.26 -15.08
CA PHE A 134 31.30 -12.98 -15.24
C PHE A 134 30.52 -14.23 -15.67
N SER A 135 29.57 -14.68 -14.85
CA SER A 135 28.56 -15.62 -15.34
C SER A 135 27.76 -14.95 -16.47
N THR A 136 27.60 -15.65 -17.59
CA THR A 136 26.95 -15.24 -18.84
C THR A 136 25.47 -14.82 -18.70
N LYS A 137 24.92 -14.77 -17.48
CA LYS A 137 23.53 -14.39 -17.19
C LYS A 137 23.23 -12.91 -17.43
N ALA A 138 24.23 -12.02 -17.33
CA ALA A 138 24.03 -10.58 -17.56
C ALA A 138 23.89 -10.20 -19.05
N LEU A 139 24.39 -11.03 -19.97
CA LEU A 139 24.25 -10.79 -21.42
C LEU A 139 22.93 -11.34 -21.97
N ASP A 140 22.37 -12.39 -21.37
CA ASP A 140 21.06 -12.96 -21.77
C ASP A 140 19.90 -12.03 -21.39
N GLU A 141 20.02 -11.22 -20.34
CA GLU A 141 18.96 -10.29 -19.91
C GLU A 141 18.84 -9.06 -20.83
N VAL A 142 19.93 -8.68 -21.51
CA VAL A 142 19.93 -7.59 -22.51
C VAL A 142 19.41 -8.07 -23.87
N HIS A 143 19.52 -9.37 -24.16
CA HIS A 143 19.05 -9.96 -25.43
C HIS A 143 17.56 -10.35 -25.43
N TYR A 144 16.87 -10.31 -24.28
CA TYR A 144 15.43 -10.65 -24.17
C TYR A 144 14.49 -9.43 -24.31
N VAL A 145 15.02 -8.21 -24.42
CA VAL A 145 14.23 -6.98 -24.58
C VAL A 145 14.11 -6.54 -26.05
N GLN A 146 14.28 -7.47 -26.99
CA GLN A 146 14.06 -7.22 -28.42
C GLN A 146 12.87 -8.01 -28.97
#